data_AF-A0A7Y5H5X3-F1
#
_entry.id   AF-A0A7Y5H5X3-F1
#
_cell.length_a   1.000
_cell.length_b   1.000
_cell.length_c   1.000
_cell.angle_alpha   90.00
_cell.angle_beta   90.00
_cell.angle_gamma   90.00
#
_symmetry.space_group_name_H-M   'P 1'
#
loop_
_entity.id
_entity.type
_entity.pdbx_description
1 polymer ?
#
loop_
_entity_poly.entity_id
_entity_poly.type
_entity_poly.pdbx_seq_one_letter_code
_entity_poly.pdbx_strand_id
1 'polypeptide(L)'
;MAKRLTPPFFSGLVLDMGGSTTAVFQLINGKIIPPDSKVSQTHYKRIQSGRLIWIGTQTTPLEYLLKEVRIKGNKFHVIPRGVTFQSISTLLELLSTELSNQLSLFGALGSKKDAIRAIADTIDMDSTFFSTKEWQDIANQFYVAAIDLLSVEIRKAKKGFSKCKQAIVFGLGGETLCMPALMKTGIKKENIHIAKLLISEEMAIMSSAYGACHKATELFLKRRLPPVLSHN
;
A
#
# COMPACT_ATOMS: atom_id res chain seq x y z
N MET A 1 1.69 -24.33 8.77
CA MET A 1 0.84 -24.81 7.65
C MET A 1 -0.06 -23.66 7.18
N ALA A 2 0.29 -23.00 6.07
CA ALA A 2 -0.62 -22.03 5.47
C ALA A 2 -1.81 -22.79 4.86
N LYS A 3 -3.04 -22.49 5.28
CA LYS A 3 -4.24 -23.01 4.61
C LYS A 3 -4.17 -22.59 3.15
N ARG A 4 -4.05 -23.55 2.23
CA ARG A 4 -4.10 -23.30 0.79
C ARG A 4 -5.36 -22.50 0.49
N LEU A 5 -5.20 -21.27 0.01
CA LEU A 5 -6.27 -20.56 -0.66
C LEU A 5 -6.68 -21.42 -1.86
N THR A 6 -7.87 -22.00 -1.82
CA THR A 6 -8.47 -22.66 -2.99
C THR A 6 -9.34 -21.64 -3.71
N PRO A 7 -8.87 -21.06 -4.84
CA PRO A 7 -9.67 -20.15 -5.65
C PRO A 7 -10.59 -21.02 -6.50
N PRO A 8 -11.75 -21.37 -5.95
CA PRO A 8 -12.94 -20.63 -6.36
C PRO A 8 -13.76 -20.02 -5.20
N PHE A 9 -13.29 -20.07 -3.95
CA PHE A 9 -14.13 -19.71 -2.78
C PHE A 9 -13.67 -18.47 -2.00
N PHE A 10 -12.64 -17.75 -2.45
CA PHE A 10 -12.19 -16.56 -1.72
C PHE A 10 -13.28 -15.48 -1.71
N SER A 11 -13.66 -15.07 -0.52
CA SER A 11 -14.54 -13.93 -0.27
C SER A 11 -13.88 -12.98 0.73
N GLY A 12 -13.47 -11.82 0.25
CA GLY A 12 -12.60 -10.92 1.01
C GLY A 12 -12.23 -9.67 0.25
N LEU A 13 -11.29 -8.91 0.80
CA LEU A 13 -10.71 -7.77 0.10
C LEU A 13 -9.46 -8.19 -0.67
N VAL A 14 -9.19 -7.46 -1.74
CA VAL A 14 -7.93 -7.53 -2.46
C VAL A 14 -7.39 -6.11 -2.58
N LEU A 15 -6.18 -5.89 -2.08
CA LEU A 15 -5.54 -4.57 -2.06
C LEU A 15 -4.27 -4.62 -2.91
N ASP A 16 -4.16 -3.64 -3.80
CA ASP A 16 -2.99 -3.41 -4.64
C ASP A 16 -2.43 -2.01 -4.34
N MET A 17 -1.24 -1.93 -3.75
CA MET A 17 -0.58 -0.65 -3.49
C MET A 17 0.65 -0.48 -4.37
N GLY A 18 0.58 0.51 -5.26
CA GLY A 18 1.74 0.99 -6.02
C GLY A 18 2.45 2.16 -5.34
N GLY A 19 3.29 2.85 -6.11
CA GLY A 19 4.00 4.04 -5.64
C GLY A 19 3.08 5.22 -5.30
N SER A 20 1.92 5.32 -5.97
CA SER A 20 1.04 6.48 -5.84
C SER A 20 -0.31 6.20 -5.18
N THR A 21 -0.86 5.00 -5.39
CA THR A 21 -2.24 4.70 -5.01
C THR A 21 -2.40 3.30 -4.48
N THR A 22 -3.47 3.11 -3.71
CA THR A 22 -3.96 1.80 -3.32
C THR A 22 -5.34 1.54 -3.92
N ALA A 23 -5.48 0.49 -4.71
CA ALA A 23 -6.76 0.01 -5.20
C ALA A 23 -7.33 -1.05 -4.23
N VAL A 24 -8.63 -0.97 -3.94
CA VAL A 24 -9.32 -1.94 -3.09
C VAL A 24 -10.46 -2.58 -3.87
N PHE A 25 -10.41 -3.91 -3.98
CA PHE A 25 -11.44 -4.71 -4.63
C PHE A 25 -12.13 -5.60 -3.60
N GLN A 26 -13.44 -5.76 -3.76
CA GLN A 26 -14.23 -6.74 -3.01
C GLN A 26 -14.43 -7.97 -3.89
N LEU A 27 -14.17 -9.15 -3.34
CA LEU A 27 -14.40 -10.43 -4.01
C LEU A 27 -15.45 -11.25 -3.23
N ILE A 28 -16.39 -11.85 -3.95
CA ILE A 28 -17.29 -12.90 -3.44
C ILE A 28 -17.11 -14.14 -4.32
N ASN A 29 -16.74 -15.26 -3.72
CA ASN A 29 -16.52 -16.54 -4.41
C ASN A 29 -15.62 -16.37 -5.66
N GLY A 30 -14.51 -15.65 -5.49
CA GLY A 30 -13.54 -15.37 -6.54
C GLY A 30 -14.00 -14.39 -7.63
N LYS A 31 -15.20 -13.82 -7.53
CA LYS A 31 -15.70 -12.80 -8.48
C LYS A 31 -15.56 -11.41 -7.86
N ILE A 32 -15.00 -10.48 -8.63
CA ILE A 32 -14.98 -9.07 -8.26
C ILE A 32 -16.43 -8.57 -8.21
N ILE A 33 -16.81 -7.93 -7.11
CA ILE A 33 -18.08 -7.21 -7.03
C ILE A 33 -17.87 -5.86 -7.74
N PRO A 34 -18.39 -5.67 -8.96
CA PRO A 34 -18.33 -4.35 -9.58
C PRO A 34 -19.07 -3.37 -8.66
N PRO A 35 -18.66 -2.11 -8.61
CA PRO A 35 -19.44 -1.13 -7.88
C PRO A 35 -20.84 -1.05 -8.54
N ASP A 36 -21.88 -0.77 -7.76
CA ASP A 36 -23.31 -1.05 -8.06
C ASP A 36 -23.89 -0.40 -9.34
N SER A 37 -23.11 0.34 -10.12
CA SER A 37 -23.49 0.93 -11.40
C SER A 37 -22.31 1.11 -12.39
N LYS A 38 -22.57 1.18 -13.69
CA LYS A 38 -21.54 1.57 -14.69
C LYS A 38 -20.90 2.94 -14.36
N VAL A 39 -21.67 3.86 -13.78
CA VAL A 39 -21.22 5.19 -13.30
C VAL A 39 -20.30 5.08 -12.08
N SER A 40 -20.49 4.07 -11.24
CA SER A 40 -19.66 3.81 -10.07
C SER A 40 -18.27 3.24 -10.37
N GLN A 41 -17.95 2.99 -11.64
CA GLN A 41 -16.60 2.64 -12.10
C GLN A 41 -15.68 3.86 -12.27
N THR A 42 -16.21 5.09 -12.25
CA THR A 42 -15.41 6.31 -12.35
C THR A 42 -14.41 6.45 -11.19
N HIS A 43 -13.26 7.08 -11.44
CA HIS A 43 -12.26 7.36 -10.39
C HIS A 43 -12.88 8.09 -9.19
N TYR A 44 -13.71 9.11 -9.45
CA TYR A 44 -14.40 9.87 -8.42
C TYR A 44 -15.21 8.97 -7.48
N LYS A 45 -16.04 8.06 -8.02
CA LYS A 45 -16.86 7.16 -7.19
C LYS A 45 -16.02 6.10 -6.47
N ARG A 46 -14.92 5.64 -7.08
CA ARG A 46 -13.97 4.75 -6.41
C ARG A 46 -13.31 5.44 -5.22
N ILE A 47 -12.95 6.71 -5.34
CA ILE A 47 -12.43 7.52 -4.23
C ILE A 47 -13.48 7.68 -3.14
N GLN A 48 -14.71 8.08 -3.48
CA GLN A 48 -15.80 8.24 -2.51
C GLN A 48 -16.11 6.97 -1.71
N SER A 49 -15.97 5.80 -2.34
CA SER A 49 -16.23 4.50 -1.73
C SER A 49 -15.01 3.87 -1.06
N GLY A 50 -13.82 4.49 -1.11
CA GLY A 50 -12.57 3.91 -0.62
C GLY A 50 -12.00 2.78 -1.49
N ARG A 51 -12.56 2.54 -2.69
CA ARG A 51 -12.06 1.54 -3.67
C ARG A 51 -10.85 2.03 -4.48
N LEU A 52 -10.52 3.31 -4.37
CA LEU A 52 -9.27 3.91 -4.82
C LEU A 52 -8.82 4.91 -3.77
N ILE A 53 -7.61 4.74 -3.26
CA ILE A 53 -7.07 5.50 -2.14
C ILE A 53 -5.78 6.17 -2.62
N TRP A 54 -5.67 7.49 -2.41
CA TRP A 54 -4.50 8.27 -2.84
C TRP A 54 -3.36 8.21 -1.82
N ILE A 55 -2.99 6.97 -1.47
CA ILE A 55 -1.86 6.65 -0.60
C ILE A 55 -1.09 5.52 -1.29
N GLY A 56 0.21 5.73 -1.45
CA GLY A 56 1.15 4.77 -2.02
C GLY A 56 2.54 4.94 -1.38
N THR A 57 3.48 4.08 -1.75
CA THR A 57 4.79 4.01 -1.09
C THR A 57 5.76 5.14 -1.45
N GLN A 58 5.42 5.98 -2.43
CA GLN A 58 6.35 6.96 -3.01
C GLN A 58 5.75 8.36 -3.07
N THR A 59 4.71 8.59 -3.87
CA THR A 59 4.33 9.97 -4.27
C THR A 59 3.36 10.66 -3.32
N THR A 60 3.02 10.06 -2.17
CA THR A 60 2.06 10.66 -1.25
C THR A 60 2.71 11.86 -0.56
N PRO A 61 2.21 13.10 -0.72
CA PRO A 61 2.82 14.27 -0.07
C PRO A 61 2.74 14.18 1.45
N LEU A 62 3.77 14.61 2.18
CA LEU A 62 3.79 14.49 3.64
C LEU A 62 2.76 15.40 4.32
N GLU A 63 2.53 16.59 3.77
CA GLU A 63 1.52 17.56 4.22
C GLU A 63 0.08 17.08 4.07
N TYR A 64 -0.14 16.05 3.25
CA TYR A 64 -1.43 15.38 3.12
C TYR A 64 -1.69 14.44 4.30
N LEU A 65 -0.62 13.86 4.87
CA LEU A 65 -0.72 12.89 5.95
C LEU A 65 -0.84 13.54 7.32
N LEU A 66 -0.06 14.59 7.59
CA LEU A 66 -0.03 15.29 8.86
C LEU A 66 0.12 16.80 8.66
N LYS A 67 -0.41 17.57 9.61
CA LYS A 67 -0.21 19.03 9.71
C LYS A 67 0.83 19.43 10.75
N GLU A 68 1.14 18.52 11.66
CA GLU A 68 2.14 18.70 12.71
C GLU A 68 2.82 17.37 13.03
N VAL A 69 4.07 17.45 13.49
CA VAL A 69 4.79 16.35 14.14
C VAL A 69 5.23 16.80 15.52
N ARG A 70 5.46 15.84 16.43
CA ARG A 70 5.90 16.13 17.79
C ARG A 70 7.19 15.41 18.11
N ILE A 71 8.12 16.12 18.74
CA ILE A 71 9.36 15.53 19.23
C ILE A 71 9.76 16.14 20.57
N LYS A 72 10.01 15.29 21.56
CA LYS A 72 10.32 15.70 22.96
C LYS A 72 9.31 16.71 23.52
N GLY A 73 8.02 16.55 23.18
CA GLY A 73 6.95 17.46 23.62
C GLY A 73 6.81 18.75 22.81
N ASN A 74 7.79 19.10 21.97
CA ASN A 74 7.71 20.24 21.06
C ASN A 74 6.89 19.89 19.81
N LYS A 75 6.18 20.88 19.28
CA LYS A 75 5.34 20.76 18.09
C LYS A 75 5.99 21.50 16.93
N PHE A 76 6.05 20.83 15.78
CA PHE A 76 6.57 21.38 14.53
C PHE A 76 5.51 21.29 13.45
N HIS A 77 5.34 22.37 12.68
CA HIS A 77 4.36 22.41 11.60
C HIS A 77 4.91 21.75 10.34
N VAL A 78 4.05 21.03 9.63
CA VAL A 78 4.38 20.41 8.34
C VAL A 78 4.10 21.41 7.22
N ILE A 79 5.14 21.77 6.47
CA ILE A 79 5.14 22.74 5.38
C ILE A 79 5.11 22.00 4.03
N PRO A 80 4.26 22.43 3.07
CA PRO A 80 4.17 21.80 1.75
C PRO A 80 5.41 22.13 0.89
N ARG A 81 6.49 21.35 1.03
CA ARG A 81 7.74 21.49 0.26
C ARG A 81 7.84 20.51 -0.92
N GLY A 82 6.77 19.77 -1.24
CA GLY A 82 6.80 18.73 -2.26
C GLY A 82 7.55 17.47 -1.84
N VAL A 83 7.84 17.32 -0.55
CA VAL A 83 8.44 16.11 0.03
C VAL A 83 7.38 15.02 0.11
N THR A 84 7.76 13.81 -0.26
CA THR A 84 6.82 12.69 -0.43
C THR A 84 7.17 11.51 0.47
N PHE A 85 6.24 10.55 0.55
CA PHE A 85 6.38 9.33 1.33
C PHE A 85 7.59 8.48 0.95
N GLN A 86 8.17 8.67 -0.23
CA GLN A 86 9.43 8.04 -0.60
C GLN A 86 10.53 8.30 0.44
N SER A 87 10.65 9.53 0.98
CA SER A 87 11.63 9.84 2.03
C SER A 87 11.38 9.03 3.31
N ILE A 88 10.12 8.79 3.65
CA ILE A 88 9.72 7.94 4.79
C ILE A 88 10.10 6.49 4.51
N SER A 89 9.72 5.97 3.34
CA SER A 89 10.04 4.61 2.89
C SER A 89 11.54 4.34 2.90
N THR A 90 12.35 5.31 2.46
CA THR A 90 13.81 5.23 2.46
C THR A 90 14.39 5.25 3.88
N LEU A 91 13.99 6.21 4.73
CA LEU A 91 14.57 6.36 6.06
C LEU A 91 14.22 5.16 6.96
N LEU A 92 13.00 4.65 6.84
CA LEU A 92 12.50 3.51 7.61
C LEU A 92 12.76 2.16 6.93
N GLU A 93 13.40 2.14 5.75
CA GLU A 93 13.72 0.93 4.99
C GLU A 93 12.49 0.04 4.74
N LEU A 94 11.35 0.66 4.36
CA LEU A 94 10.10 -0.05 4.09
C LEU A 94 10.15 -0.85 2.78
N LEU A 95 11.11 -0.55 1.91
CA LEU A 95 11.40 -1.27 0.67
C LEU A 95 12.90 -1.57 0.64
N SER A 96 13.30 -2.62 -0.07
CA SER A 96 14.72 -2.86 -0.31
C SER A 96 15.34 -1.69 -1.08
N THR A 97 16.61 -1.39 -0.82
CA THR A 97 17.35 -0.31 -1.50
C THR A 97 17.31 -0.48 -3.02
N GLU A 98 17.46 -1.71 -3.50
CA GLU A 98 17.38 -2.03 -4.93
C GLU A 98 16.02 -1.65 -5.53
N LEU A 99 14.93 -2.10 -4.92
CA LEU A 99 13.58 -1.80 -5.38
C LEU A 99 13.26 -0.31 -5.27
N SER A 100 13.69 0.34 -4.19
CA SER A 100 13.56 1.79 -4.01
C SER A 100 14.30 2.56 -5.11
N ASN A 101 15.48 2.10 -5.53
CA ASN A 101 16.27 2.75 -6.58
C ASN A 101 15.64 2.54 -7.96
N GLN A 102 15.21 1.32 -8.29
CA GLN A 102 14.56 1.01 -9.56
C GLN A 102 13.27 1.81 -9.78
N LEU A 103 12.53 2.04 -8.69
CA LEU A 103 11.23 2.69 -8.74
C LEU A 103 11.30 4.16 -8.37
N SER A 104 12.48 4.71 -8.07
CA SER A 104 12.63 6.10 -7.66
C SER A 104 12.08 7.02 -8.74
N LEU A 105 11.01 7.72 -8.40
CA LEU A 105 10.46 8.74 -9.27
C LEU A 105 11.38 9.96 -9.20
N PHE A 106 11.66 10.55 -10.35
CA PHE A 106 12.49 11.75 -10.49
C PHE A 106 13.99 11.57 -10.20
N GLY A 107 14.51 10.33 -10.24
CA GLY A 107 15.95 10.07 -10.11
C GLY A 107 16.54 10.36 -8.73
N ALA A 108 15.68 10.56 -7.72
CA ALA A 108 16.09 10.78 -6.34
C ALA A 108 16.54 9.44 -5.72
N LEU A 109 17.80 9.08 -5.93
CA LEU A 109 18.45 7.96 -5.24
C LEU A 109 18.71 8.40 -3.79
N GLY A 110 17.66 8.38 -2.97
CA GLY A 110 17.70 8.90 -1.62
C GLY A 110 18.53 7.98 -0.74
N SER A 111 19.72 8.40 -0.35
CA SER A 111 20.35 7.81 0.84
C SER A 111 19.49 8.13 2.07
N LYS A 112 19.69 7.43 3.19
CA LYS A 112 19.07 7.83 4.47
C LYS A 112 19.36 9.28 4.83
N LYS A 113 20.54 9.79 4.45
CA LYS A 113 20.94 11.19 4.66
C LYS A 113 20.08 12.16 3.85
N ASP A 114 19.79 11.83 2.60
CA ASP A 114 18.94 12.68 1.74
C ASP A 114 17.47 12.60 2.15
N ALA A 115 17.01 11.43 2.60
CA ALA A 115 15.70 11.27 3.21
C ALA A 115 15.54 12.15 4.47
N ILE A 116 16.54 12.16 5.35
CA ILE A 116 16.55 13.04 6.54
C ILE A 116 16.48 14.51 6.13
N ARG A 117 17.28 14.94 5.15
CA ARG A 117 17.24 16.32 4.64
C ARG A 117 15.85 16.71 4.15
N ALA A 118 15.24 15.88 3.32
CA ALA A 118 13.89 16.13 2.82
C ALA A 118 12.83 16.18 3.93
N ILE A 119 12.93 15.30 4.93
CA ILE A 119 12.03 15.33 6.10
C ILE A 119 12.27 16.59 6.95
N ALA A 120 13.52 17.03 7.08
CA ALA A 120 13.86 18.25 7.81
C ALA A 120 13.29 19.50 7.12
N ASP A 121 13.37 19.58 5.78
CA ASP A 121 12.76 20.65 4.98
C ASP A 121 11.24 20.73 5.19
N THR A 122 10.59 19.57 5.39
CA THR A 122 9.15 19.47 5.64
C THR A 122 8.72 20.19 6.93
N ILE A 123 9.64 20.39 7.87
CA ILE A 123 9.36 21.06 9.15
C ILE A 123 10.24 22.29 9.41
N ASP A 124 10.88 22.80 8.35
CA ASP A 124 11.78 23.98 8.38
C ASP A 124 12.93 23.87 9.38
N MET A 125 13.57 22.70 9.41
CA MET A 125 14.69 22.41 10.32
C MET A 125 15.93 21.96 9.56
N ASP A 126 17.10 22.14 10.15
CA ASP A 126 18.33 21.57 9.63
C ASP A 126 18.40 20.07 9.90
N SER A 127 18.85 19.30 8.91
CA SER A 127 19.05 17.84 9.01
C SER A 127 19.96 17.38 10.16
N THR A 128 20.80 18.28 10.70
CA THR A 128 21.71 18.02 11.82
C THR A 128 21.14 18.42 13.18
N PHE A 129 19.97 19.05 13.23
CA PHE A 129 19.37 19.55 14.47
C PHE A 129 18.94 18.41 15.41
N PHE A 130 18.41 17.32 14.84
CA PHE A 130 18.04 16.11 15.58
C PHE A 130 19.00 14.96 15.30
N SER A 131 19.06 14.01 16.24
CA SER A 131 19.73 12.73 16.04
C SER A 131 19.00 11.86 15.00
N THR A 132 19.69 10.86 14.45
CA THR A 132 19.09 9.90 13.50
C THR A 132 17.86 9.21 14.07
N LYS A 133 17.88 8.83 15.35
CA LYS A 133 16.74 8.18 16.02
C LYS A 133 15.53 9.12 16.09
N GLU A 134 15.76 10.38 16.41
CA GLU A 134 14.71 11.40 16.44
C GLU A 134 14.10 11.65 15.06
N TRP A 135 14.91 11.63 13.99
CA TRP A 135 14.39 11.67 12.62
C TRP A 135 13.58 10.43 12.25
N GLN A 136 13.98 9.24 12.72
CA GLN A 136 13.18 8.03 12.57
C GLN A 136 11.86 8.13 13.35
N ASP A 137 11.85 8.74 14.54
CA ASP A 137 10.63 8.97 15.32
C ASP A 137 9.67 9.94 14.59
N ILE A 138 10.19 10.98 13.93
CA ILE A 138 9.40 11.88 13.06
C ILE A 138 8.85 11.11 11.87
N ALA A 139 9.69 10.33 11.18
CA ALA A 139 9.26 9.55 10.02
C ALA A 139 8.19 8.50 10.40
N ASN A 140 8.33 7.89 11.57
CA ASN A 140 7.36 6.93 12.09
C ASN A 140 5.99 7.57 12.33
N GLN A 141 5.92 8.86 12.71
CA GLN A 141 4.63 9.56 12.83
C GLN A 141 3.90 9.65 11.48
N PHE A 142 4.61 10.00 10.39
CA PHE A 142 4.03 9.99 9.04
C PHE A 142 3.61 8.59 8.59
N TYR A 143 4.43 7.58 8.88
CA TYR A 143 4.12 6.18 8.58
C TYR A 143 2.85 5.71 9.29
N VAL A 144 2.71 5.99 10.60
CA VAL A 144 1.51 5.68 11.38
C VAL A 144 0.29 6.42 10.83
N ALA A 145 0.44 7.70 10.49
CA ALA A 145 -0.64 8.50 9.89
C ALA A 145 -1.11 7.93 8.54
N ALA A 146 -0.18 7.48 7.69
CA ALA A 146 -0.52 6.81 6.43
C ALA A 146 -1.32 5.52 6.67
N ILE A 147 -0.92 4.70 7.64
CA ILE A 147 -1.67 3.50 8.04
C ILE A 147 -3.07 3.86 8.56
N ASP A 148 -3.18 4.91 9.38
CA ASP A 148 -4.45 5.34 9.94
C ASP A 148 -5.41 5.82 8.85
N LEU A 149 -4.97 6.71 7.97
CA LEU A 149 -5.77 7.18 6.83
C LEU A 149 -6.17 6.01 5.91
N LEU A 150 -5.24 5.13 5.58
CA LEU A 150 -5.51 3.94 4.77
C LEU A 150 -6.57 3.05 5.44
N SER A 151 -6.50 2.85 6.77
CA SER A 151 -7.48 2.05 7.51
C SER A 151 -8.89 2.65 7.50
N VAL A 152 -9.00 3.99 7.51
CA VAL A 152 -10.27 4.71 7.41
C VAL A 152 -10.89 4.48 6.04
N GLU A 153 -10.12 4.63 4.97
CA GLU A 153 -10.59 4.40 3.60
C GLU A 153 -10.93 2.92 3.34
N ILE A 154 -10.14 1.98 3.84
CA ILE A 154 -10.46 0.55 3.77
C ILE A 154 -11.79 0.26 4.50
N ARG A 155 -12.05 0.90 5.66
CA ARG A 155 -13.35 0.77 6.34
C ARG A 155 -14.50 1.27 5.48
N LYS A 156 -14.33 2.35 4.72
CA LYS A 156 -15.34 2.80 3.74
C LYS A 156 -15.53 1.74 2.66
N ALA A 157 -14.45 1.19 2.12
CA ALA A 157 -14.48 0.12 1.13
C ALA A 157 -15.11 -1.16 1.68
N LYS A 158 -15.15 -1.39 3.00
CA LYS A 158 -15.85 -2.54 3.62
C LYS A 158 -17.33 -2.31 3.84
N LYS A 159 -17.85 -1.08 3.72
CA LYS A 159 -19.29 -0.80 3.90
C LYS A 159 -20.09 -1.64 2.90
N GLY A 160 -21.15 -2.28 3.38
CA GLY A 160 -21.94 -3.24 2.60
C GLY A 160 -21.32 -4.65 2.47
N PHE A 161 -20.10 -4.87 2.99
CA PHE A 161 -19.39 -6.14 2.92
C PHE A 161 -19.12 -6.72 4.31
N SER A 162 -20.21 -6.93 5.07
CA SER A 162 -20.21 -7.20 6.52
C SER A 162 -19.54 -8.50 6.98
N LYS A 163 -19.25 -9.43 6.06
CA LYS A 163 -18.60 -10.73 6.36
C LYS A 163 -17.13 -10.79 5.95
N CYS A 164 -16.50 -9.67 5.60
CA CYS A 164 -15.11 -9.67 5.18
C CYS A 164 -14.13 -9.96 6.33
N LYS A 165 -13.69 -11.21 6.41
CA LYS A 165 -12.71 -11.67 7.41
C LYS A 165 -11.32 -11.91 6.85
N GLN A 166 -11.16 -11.88 5.53
CA GLN A 166 -9.91 -12.20 4.86
C GLN A 166 -9.54 -11.12 3.85
N ALA A 167 -8.25 -10.99 3.59
CA ALA A 167 -7.73 -10.07 2.60
C ALA A 167 -6.54 -10.68 1.86
N ILE A 168 -6.32 -10.24 0.63
CA ILE A 168 -5.09 -10.45 -0.12
C ILE A 168 -4.44 -9.09 -0.32
N VAL A 169 -3.14 -8.99 -0.09
CA VAL A 169 -2.36 -7.77 -0.34
C VAL A 169 -1.27 -8.06 -1.36
N PHE A 170 -1.04 -7.10 -2.26
CA PHE A 170 0.07 -7.12 -3.21
C PHE A 170 0.49 -5.70 -3.60
N GLY A 171 1.45 -5.62 -4.51
CA GLY A 171 2.14 -4.37 -4.82
C GLY A 171 3.17 -4.00 -3.75
N LEU A 172 3.89 -2.92 -4.01
CA LEU A 172 5.05 -2.45 -3.27
C LEU A 172 4.77 -2.29 -1.77
N GLY A 173 3.63 -1.72 -1.41
CA GLY A 173 3.27 -1.45 -0.01
C GLY A 173 2.28 -2.45 0.57
N GLY A 174 2.10 -3.62 -0.06
CA GLY A 174 1.15 -4.63 0.40
C GLY A 174 1.43 -5.10 1.83
N GLU A 175 2.69 -5.46 2.11
CA GLU A 175 3.10 -5.94 3.44
C GLU A 175 3.34 -4.80 4.42
N THR A 176 3.98 -3.71 3.98
CA THR A 176 4.44 -2.64 4.88
C THR A 176 3.35 -1.61 5.23
N LEU A 177 2.34 -1.40 4.39
CA LEU A 177 1.28 -0.43 4.67
C LEU A 177 -0.11 -1.07 4.68
N CYS A 178 -0.46 -1.87 3.66
CA CYS A 178 -1.81 -2.43 3.55
C CYS A 178 -2.10 -3.43 4.68
N MET A 179 -1.18 -4.34 5.00
CA MET A 179 -1.39 -5.32 6.06
C MET A 179 -1.62 -4.66 7.44
N PRO A 180 -0.77 -3.73 7.93
CA PRO A 180 -1.06 -2.99 9.16
C PRO A 180 -2.39 -2.23 9.13
N ALA A 181 -2.75 -1.59 8.01
CA ALA A 181 -4.00 -0.87 7.89
C ALA A 181 -5.22 -1.81 7.93
N LEU A 182 -5.15 -2.97 7.27
CA LEU A 182 -6.18 -4.01 7.33
C LEU A 182 -6.38 -4.54 8.75
N MET A 183 -5.28 -4.73 9.50
CA MET A 183 -5.33 -5.12 10.91
C MET A 183 -6.09 -4.09 11.75
N LYS A 184 -5.86 -2.79 11.53
CA LYS A 184 -6.64 -1.72 12.17
C LYS A 184 -8.14 -1.73 11.79
N THR A 185 -8.53 -2.42 10.72
CA THR A 185 -9.94 -2.64 10.36
C THR A 185 -10.58 -3.89 10.96
N GLY A 186 -9.84 -4.62 11.81
CA GLY A 186 -10.29 -5.84 12.49
C GLY A 186 -10.04 -7.15 11.72
N ILE A 187 -9.32 -7.12 10.59
CA ILE A 187 -8.90 -8.34 9.90
C ILE A 187 -7.65 -8.88 10.61
N LYS A 188 -7.73 -10.09 11.16
CA LYS A 188 -6.60 -10.70 11.86
C LYS A 188 -5.45 -11.02 10.90
N LYS A 189 -4.20 -10.93 11.36
CA LYS A 189 -2.99 -11.12 10.54
C LYS A 189 -2.98 -12.46 9.80
N GLU A 190 -3.42 -13.54 10.45
CA GLU A 190 -3.51 -14.89 9.88
C GLU A 190 -4.51 -15.03 8.73
N ASN A 191 -5.39 -14.04 8.54
CA ASN A 191 -6.35 -13.97 7.46
C ASN A 191 -5.95 -12.97 6.36
N ILE A 192 -4.73 -12.42 6.44
CA ILE A 192 -4.16 -11.54 5.42
C ILE A 192 -3.11 -12.34 4.65
N HIS A 193 -3.35 -12.54 3.36
CA HIS A 193 -2.48 -13.31 2.49
C HIS A 193 -1.65 -12.37 1.62
N ILE A 194 -0.34 -12.50 1.68
CA ILE A 194 0.57 -11.70 0.83
C ILE A 194 0.71 -12.44 -0.50
N ALA A 195 0.40 -11.80 -1.62
CA ALA A 195 0.38 -12.48 -2.92
C ALA A 195 1.74 -13.05 -3.31
N LYS A 196 2.86 -12.46 -2.86
CA LYS A 196 4.22 -13.02 -3.08
C LYS A 196 4.45 -14.39 -2.44
N LEU A 197 3.54 -14.85 -1.57
CA LEU A 197 3.52 -16.22 -1.03
C LEU A 197 2.67 -17.18 -1.90
N LEU A 198 2.03 -16.66 -2.94
CA LEU A 198 1.17 -17.39 -3.87
C LEU A 198 1.76 -17.41 -5.30
N ILE A 199 2.49 -16.36 -5.67
CA ILE A 199 3.21 -16.17 -6.94
C ILE A 199 4.61 -15.61 -6.63
N SER A 200 5.55 -15.67 -7.57
CA SER A 200 6.91 -15.10 -7.34
C SER A 200 6.86 -13.59 -7.06
N GLU A 201 7.91 -13.06 -6.43
CA GLU A 201 7.99 -11.64 -6.08
C GLU A 201 7.92 -10.73 -7.31
N GLU A 202 8.61 -11.09 -8.39
CA GLU A 202 8.58 -10.37 -9.67
C GLU A 202 7.16 -10.33 -10.24
N MET A 203 6.43 -11.45 -10.16
CA MET A 203 5.05 -11.54 -10.62
C MET A 203 4.09 -10.76 -9.71
N ALA A 204 4.38 -10.66 -8.41
CA ALA A 204 3.59 -9.84 -7.48
C ALA A 204 3.78 -8.34 -7.74
N ILE A 205 4.99 -7.92 -8.11
CA ILE A 205 5.29 -6.55 -8.54
C ILE A 205 4.63 -6.26 -9.89
N MET A 206 4.68 -7.21 -10.84
CA MET A 206 4.05 -7.13 -12.17
C MET A 206 2.63 -7.69 -12.22
N SER A 207 1.90 -7.68 -11.10
CA SER A 207 0.63 -8.41 -10.91
C SER A 207 -0.42 -8.12 -11.99
N SER A 208 -0.50 -6.86 -12.45
CA SER A 208 -1.42 -6.46 -13.52
C SER A 208 -1.09 -7.13 -14.86
N ALA A 209 0.19 -7.12 -15.26
CA ALA A 209 0.64 -7.77 -16.49
C ALA A 209 0.50 -9.30 -16.39
N TYR A 210 0.90 -9.88 -15.26
CA TYR A 210 0.72 -11.31 -14.98
C TYR A 210 -0.75 -11.72 -15.08
N GLY A 211 -1.65 -10.99 -14.43
CA GLY A 211 -3.08 -11.27 -14.45
C GLY A 211 -3.69 -11.20 -15.85
N ALA A 212 -3.30 -10.20 -16.64
CA ALA A 212 -3.75 -10.04 -18.03
C ALA A 212 -3.27 -11.21 -18.92
N CYS A 213 -1.97 -11.53 -18.86
CA CYS A 213 -1.40 -12.64 -19.62
C CYS A 213 -2.01 -13.98 -19.22
N HIS A 214 -2.12 -14.26 -17.91
CA HIS A 214 -2.73 -15.48 -17.40
C HIS A 214 -4.17 -15.62 -17.93
N LYS A 215 -4.95 -14.53 -17.91
CA LYS A 215 -6.32 -14.55 -18.40
C LYS A 215 -6.40 -14.74 -19.92
N ALA A 216 -5.53 -14.09 -20.69
CA ALA A 216 -5.46 -14.27 -22.14
C ALA A 216 -5.18 -15.74 -22.49
N THR A 217 -4.25 -16.38 -21.78
CA THR A 217 -3.91 -17.79 -21.99
C THR A 217 -5.08 -18.72 -21.65
N GLU A 218 -5.82 -18.48 -20.55
CA GLU A 218 -7.03 -19.26 -20.25
C GLU A 218 -8.08 -19.17 -21.36
N LEU A 219 -8.29 -17.97 -21.90
CA LEU A 219 -9.24 -17.73 -22.99
C LEU A 219 -8.82 -18.46 -24.26
N PHE A 220 -7.54 -18.39 -24.62
CA PHE A 220 -6.99 -19.08 -25.79
C PHE A 220 -7.12 -20.61 -25.67
N LEU A 221 -6.78 -21.16 -24.50
CA LEU A 221 -6.84 -22.60 -24.23
C LEU A 221 -8.25 -23.11 -23.89
N LYS A 222 -9.24 -22.22 -23.74
CA LYS A 222 -10.61 -22.54 -23.31
C LYS A 222 -10.69 -23.36 -22.02
N ARG A 223 -9.72 -23.19 -21.12
CA ARG A 223 -9.68 -23.87 -19.82
C ARG A 223 -9.06 -22.97 -18.76
N ARG A 224 -9.38 -23.24 -17.49
CA ARG A 224 -8.69 -22.57 -16.38
C ARG A 224 -7.29 -23.13 -16.21
N LEU A 225 -6.34 -22.25 -15.96
CA LEU A 225 -4.98 -22.63 -15.62
C LEU A 225 -4.81 -22.54 -14.10
N PRO A 226 -4.06 -23.47 -13.48
CA PRO A 226 -3.65 -23.27 -12.10
C PRO A 226 -2.73 -22.04 -12.03
N PRO A 227 -2.77 -21.27 -10.92
CA PRO A 227 -1.78 -20.22 -10.70
C PRO A 227 -0.37 -20.83 -10.71
N VAL A 228 0.60 -20.08 -11.22
CA VAL A 228 2.01 -20.47 -11.16
C VAL A 228 2.46 -20.26 -9.73
N LEU A 229 2.46 -21.34 -8.94
CA LEU A 229 2.86 -21.30 -7.55
C LEU A 229 4.38 -21.11 -7.46
N SER A 230 4.85 -20.29 -6.52
CA SER A 230 6.27 -20.25 -6.20
C SER A 230 6.72 -21.61 -5.66
N HIS A 231 7.79 -22.17 -6.22
CA HIS A 231 8.50 -23.31 -5.65
C HIS A 231 9.32 -22.83 -4.45
N ASN A 232 8.66 -22.56 -3.32
CA ASN A 232 9.30 -22.37 -2.02
C ASN A 232 8.92 -23.52 -1.09
#